data_AF-A0A158K4U9-F1
#
_entry.id   AF-A0A158K4U9-F1
#
_cell.length_a   1.000
_cell.length_b   1.000
_cell.length_c   1.000
_cell.angle_alpha   90.00
_cell.angle_beta   90.00
_cell.angle_gamma   90.00
#
_symmetry.space_group_name_H-M   'P 1'
#
loop_
_entity.id
_entity.type
_entity.pdbx_description
1 polymer ?
#
loop_
_entity_poly.entity_id
_entity_poly.type
_entity_poly.pdbx_seq_one_letter_code
_entity_poly.pdbx_strand_id
1 'polypeptide(L)'
;MFLAAVVLVAALLPAALGLLFAQRSLRAEEAGQLNRMADAALVQAEDVTRHLSSALGEIGRVSDEPCTASYLQELRRIVTAHRAVGDAGAIDHAGRWQCSSLLGAVALGALGGRSLPPPDWRGRDGVIAWFRLLHMPGGEQSFVLGRNGYYVAADPAAYVEGVKTRLNDGPAPASGLGVINTEASRVIATTPSADPSLLLALYRKPVQPGYFDAPYVVRRSGTMPIAVVVSAPREALPERLRSLPWGWLLGGLAAGVALAGWAAFFIVRHMSPRGQLSDAVRRHQFIVAYQPIVDLATRRCVGAEALVRWKHHDRIVRPDHFIPLAEHRGLIQAITDQVLDTVLLELAEFLKRYPEYYVSINLSAGDLTTPRFLGVLRAALARQKVRPEQIRIEATERGFLDAEAAKEVIGAFRDAGHPVYIDDFGTGYSSLSHLQNFHVDALKIDKSFVDTIGQDAASSSVASHIIDMAATLDVQVIAEGIEREEQASYLHARGAQFGQGWLFSPPLTAAEFIRYVGKMRKG
;
A
#
# COMPACT_ATOMS: atom_id res chain seq x y z
N MET A 1 2.92 1.33 -16.55
CA MET A 1 4.10 1.60 -15.70
C MET A 1 3.76 2.24 -14.37
N PHE A 2 3.14 3.43 -14.34
CA PHE A 2 2.78 4.11 -13.07
C PHE A 2 1.93 3.24 -12.12
N LEU A 3 0.98 2.49 -12.70
CA LEU A 3 0.08 1.63 -11.94
C LEU A 3 0.78 0.46 -11.23
N ALA A 4 1.73 -0.17 -11.91
CA ALA A 4 2.54 -1.24 -11.34
C ALA A 4 3.45 -0.73 -10.22
N ALA A 5 3.96 0.50 -10.35
CA ALA A 5 4.74 1.15 -9.31
C ALA A 5 3.91 1.44 -8.05
N VAL A 6 2.67 1.90 -8.18
CA VAL A 6 1.78 2.16 -7.03
C VAL A 6 1.47 0.87 -6.26
N VAL A 7 1.13 -0.22 -6.95
CA VAL A 7 0.85 -1.52 -6.31
C VAL A 7 2.12 -2.09 -5.65
N LEU A 8 3.27 -1.97 -6.30
CA LEU A 8 4.54 -2.43 -5.77
C LEU A 8 4.93 -1.66 -4.49
N VAL A 9 4.79 -0.34 -4.49
CA VAL A 9 5.06 0.51 -3.31
C VAL A 9 4.09 0.18 -2.18
N ALA A 10 2.80 0.00 -2.47
CA ALA A 10 1.79 -0.37 -1.49
C ALA A 10 2.06 -1.73 -0.83
N ALA A 11 2.69 -2.66 -1.55
CA ALA A 11 3.06 -3.97 -1.02
C ALA A 11 4.38 -3.95 -0.23
N LEU A 12 5.41 -3.27 -0.74
CA LEU A 12 6.78 -3.33 -0.18
C LEU A 12 6.96 -2.41 1.03
N LEU A 13 6.34 -1.24 1.05
CA LEU A 13 6.54 -0.24 2.11
C LEU A 13 6.09 -0.75 3.50
N PRO A 14 4.89 -1.35 3.66
CA PRO A 14 4.46 -1.88 4.96
C PRO A 14 5.32 -3.05 5.45
N ALA A 15 5.79 -3.91 4.54
CA ALA A 15 6.69 -5.02 4.88
C ALA A 15 8.06 -4.50 5.37
N ALA A 16 8.63 -3.49 4.68
CA ALA A 16 9.87 -2.85 5.10
C ALA A 16 9.74 -2.15 6.47
N LEU A 17 8.62 -1.46 6.70
CA LEU A 17 8.32 -0.85 8.00
C LEU A 17 8.15 -1.91 9.10
N GLY A 18 7.44 -3.02 8.81
CA GLY A 18 7.30 -4.14 9.73
C GLY A 18 8.64 -4.73 10.16
N LEU A 19 9.59 -4.89 9.21
CA LEU A 19 10.95 -5.35 9.50
C LEU A 19 11.71 -4.35 10.38
N LEU A 20 11.61 -3.05 10.10
CA LEU A 20 12.26 -2.01 10.91
C LEU A 20 11.70 -1.96 12.33
N PHE A 21 10.39 -2.09 12.50
CA PHE A 21 9.76 -2.15 13.82
C PHE A 21 10.15 -3.42 14.57
N ALA A 22 10.19 -4.57 13.90
CA ALA A 22 10.66 -5.82 14.51
C ALA A 22 12.08 -5.68 15.06
N GLN A 23 13.00 -5.11 14.27
CA GLN A 23 14.39 -4.88 14.69
C GLN A 23 14.50 -3.88 15.85
N ARG A 24 13.71 -2.79 15.83
CA ARG A 24 13.70 -1.81 16.91
C ARG A 24 13.14 -2.37 18.21
N SER A 25 12.04 -3.12 18.13
CA SER A 25 11.41 -3.76 19.28
C SER A 25 12.37 -4.72 19.98
N LEU A 26 13.03 -5.57 19.20
CA LEU A 26 14.02 -6.53 19.73
C LEU A 26 15.17 -5.83 20.45
N ARG A 27 15.76 -4.79 19.83
CA ARG A 27 16.84 -4.01 20.47
C ARG A 27 16.38 -3.30 21.75
N ALA A 28 15.15 -2.79 21.77
CA ALA A 28 14.61 -2.12 22.94
C ALA A 28 14.38 -3.10 24.10
N GLU A 29 13.91 -4.30 23.81
CA GLU A 29 13.68 -5.36 24.79
C GLU A 29 15.00 -5.89 25.37
N GLU A 30 15.97 -6.21 24.52
CA GLU A 30 17.33 -6.62 24.92
C GLU A 30 18.00 -5.55 25.80
N ALA A 31 17.93 -4.27 25.40
CA ALA A 31 18.46 -3.17 26.17
C ALA A 31 17.76 -3.03 27.53
N GLY A 32 16.43 -3.18 27.57
CA GLY A 32 15.65 -3.16 28.80
C GLY A 32 16.08 -4.26 29.77
N GLN A 33 16.25 -5.49 29.28
CA GLN A 33 16.68 -6.63 30.10
C GLN A 33 18.10 -6.44 30.65
N LEU A 34 19.06 -6.02 29.82
CA LEU A 34 20.43 -5.75 30.26
C LEU A 34 20.49 -4.65 31.32
N ASN A 35 19.69 -3.59 31.17
CA ASN A 35 19.61 -2.53 32.17
C ASN A 35 19.07 -3.05 33.51
N ARG A 36 17.95 -3.80 33.51
CA ARG A 36 17.39 -4.40 34.73
C ARG A 36 18.40 -5.33 35.43
N MET A 37 19.11 -6.15 34.66
CA MET A 37 20.17 -7.03 35.18
C MET A 37 21.33 -6.23 35.78
N ALA A 38 21.78 -5.16 35.11
CA ALA A 38 22.86 -4.33 35.60
C ALA A 38 22.48 -3.59 36.89
N ASP A 39 21.23 -3.12 37.00
CA ASP A 39 20.73 -2.46 38.21
C ASP A 39 20.63 -3.46 39.37
N ALA A 40 20.09 -4.67 39.14
CA ALA A 40 20.03 -5.73 40.15
C ALA A 40 21.43 -6.21 40.58
N ALA A 41 22.38 -6.31 39.63
CA ALA A 41 23.75 -6.69 39.90
C ALA A 41 24.49 -5.62 40.72
N LEU A 42 24.26 -4.33 40.44
CA LEU A 42 24.84 -3.25 41.23
C LEU A 42 24.36 -3.31 42.68
N VAL A 43 23.05 -3.45 42.88
CA VAL A 43 22.46 -3.57 44.23
C VAL A 43 23.02 -4.79 44.97
N GLN A 44 23.14 -5.94 44.30
CA GLN A 44 23.75 -7.13 44.88
C GLN A 44 25.21 -6.88 45.30
N ALA A 45 26.00 -6.26 44.42
CA ALA A 45 27.41 -5.98 44.70
C ALA A 45 27.57 -4.98 45.86
N GLU A 46 26.71 -3.97 45.94
CA GLU A 46 26.67 -3.01 47.06
C GLU A 46 26.28 -3.70 48.38
N ASP A 47 25.27 -4.58 48.37
CA ASP A 47 24.84 -5.32 49.57
C ASP A 47 25.95 -6.25 50.09
N VAL A 48 26.63 -6.98 49.21
CA VAL A 48 27.75 -7.84 49.58
C VAL A 48 28.89 -7.02 50.18
N THR A 49 29.27 -5.92 49.52
CA THR A 49 30.32 -5.02 50.01
C THR A 49 29.95 -4.39 51.36
N ARG A 50 28.67 -4.03 51.55
CA ARG A 50 28.16 -3.46 52.80
C ARG A 50 28.22 -4.47 53.94
N HIS A 51 27.81 -5.72 53.73
CA HIS A 51 27.91 -6.78 54.74
C HIS A 51 29.37 -7.04 55.14
N LEU A 52 30.28 -7.10 54.16
CA LEU A 52 31.72 -7.27 54.45
C LEU A 52 32.27 -6.10 55.27
N SER A 53 31.94 -4.86 54.88
CA SER A 53 32.40 -3.66 55.59
C SER A 53 31.80 -3.55 57.00
N SER A 54 30.53 -3.93 57.17
CA SER A 54 29.85 -3.96 58.47
C SER A 54 30.47 -5.00 59.40
N ALA A 55 30.67 -6.23 58.90
CA ALA A 55 31.33 -7.30 59.66
C ALA A 55 32.75 -6.88 60.08
N LEU A 56 33.53 -6.31 59.17
CA LEU A 56 34.87 -5.81 59.47
C LEU A 56 34.86 -4.71 60.54
N GLY A 57 33.85 -3.81 60.50
CA GLY A 57 33.64 -2.79 61.51
C GLY A 57 33.20 -3.32 62.87
N GLU A 58 32.38 -4.38 62.90
CA GLU A 58 31.96 -5.07 64.14
C GLU A 58 33.12 -5.79 64.81
N ILE A 59 33.99 -6.45 64.04
CA ILE A 59 35.20 -7.12 64.56
C ILE A 59 36.11 -6.11 65.27
N GLY A 60 36.29 -4.93 64.67
CA GLY A 60 37.09 -3.86 65.27
C GLY A 60 36.51 -3.26 66.58
N ARG A 61 35.29 -3.64 66.98
CA ARG A 61 34.67 -3.24 68.25
C ARG A 61 34.71 -4.34 69.31
N VAL A 62 35.17 -5.55 68.97
CA VAL A 62 35.31 -6.64 69.92
C VAL A 62 36.46 -6.29 70.88
N SER A 63 36.17 -6.23 72.17
CA SER A 63 37.14 -5.84 73.22
C SER A 63 38.03 -6.98 73.70
N ASP A 64 37.69 -8.22 73.37
CA ASP A 64 38.45 -9.41 73.79
C ASP A 64 39.81 -9.49 73.10
N GLU A 65 40.80 -10.05 73.79
CA GLU A 65 42.12 -10.28 73.20
C GLU A 65 42.01 -11.19 71.98
N PRO A 66 42.68 -10.83 70.85
CA PRO A 66 42.63 -11.61 69.63
C PRO A 66 42.97 -13.09 69.85
N CYS A 67 42.18 -13.96 69.23
CA CYS A 67 42.38 -15.42 69.20
C CYS A 67 42.14 -16.16 70.54
N THR A 68 41.59 -15.49 71.55
CA THR A 68 41.00 -16.14 72.71
C THR A 68 39.70 -16.88 72.36
N ALA A 69 39.23 -17.77 73.24
CA ALA A 69 38.00 -18.54 73.01
C ALA A 69 36.76 -17.63 72.87
N SER A 70 36.66 -16.55 73.67
CA SER A 70 35.56 -15.59 73.62
C SER A 70 35.61 -14.73 72.35
N TYR A 71 36.80 -14.28 71.94
CA TYR A 71 37.00 -13.59 70.66
C TYR A 71 36.56 -14.45 69.47
N LEU A 72 36.96 -15.73 69.43
CA LEU A 72 36.55 -16.67 68.37
C LEU A 72 35.04 -16.93 68.34
N GLN A 73 34.38 -16.92 69.51
CA GLN A 73 32.93 -17.03 69.59
C GLN A 73 32.23 -15.79 69.01
N GLU A 74 32.73 -14.58 69.31
CA GLU A 74 32.23 -13.35 68.71
C GLU A 74 32.46 -13.31 67.19
N LEU A 75 33.62 -13.75 66.70
CA LEU A 75 33.86 -13.86 65.26
C LEU A 75 32.84 -14.77 64.58
N ARG A 76 32.55 -15.95 65.14
CA ARG A 76 31.53 -16.86 64.59
C ARG A 76 30.13 -16.25 64.61
N ARG A 77 29.78 -15.48 65.66
CA ARG A 77 28.52 -14.73 65.72
C ARG A 77 28.42 -13.68 64.61
N ILE A 78 29.51 -12.95 64.34
CA ILE A 78 29.55 -11.93 63.28
C ILE A 78 29.46 -12.59 61.89
N VAL A 79 30.25 -13.64 61.64
CA VAL A 79 30.23 -14.38 60.36
C VAL A 79 28.84 -14.98 60.10
N THR A 80 28.18 -15.54 61.10
CA THR A 80 26.80 -16.09 60.95
C THR A 80 25.73 -15.01 60.77
N ALA A 81 25.93 -13.80 61.30
CA ALA A 81 25.02 -12.68 61.12
C ALA A 81 25.10 -12.07 59.70
N HIS A 82 26.25 -12.17 59.03
CA HIS A 82 26.50 -11.57 57.72
C HIS A 82 26.65 -12.63 56.63
N ARG A 83 25.55 -12.91 55.90
CA ARG A 83 25.45 -14.00 54.90
C ARG A 83 26.57 -14.04 53.84
N ALA A 84 27.19 -12.90 53.53
CA ALA A 84 28.25 -12.81 52.52
C ALA A 84 29.66 -13.11 53.05
N VAL A 85 29.83 -13.19 54.38
CA VAL A 85 31.12 -13.43 55.02
C VAL A 85 31.29 -14.94 55.20
N GLY A 86 32.34 -15.50 54.62
CA GLY A 86 32.68 -16.92 54.75
C GLY A 86 33.67 -17.19 55.89
N ASP A 87 34.58 -16.25 56.15
CA ASP A 87 35.53 -16.33 57.26
C ASP A 87 35.88 -14.93 57.79
N ALA A 88 36.29 -14.86 59.05
CA ALA A 88 36.82 -13.66 59.68
C ALA A 88 37.94 -14.03 60.64
N GLY A 89 38.92 -13.14 60.82
CA GLY A 89 40.08 -13.46 61.63
C GLY A 89 40.99 -12.28 61.96
N ALA A 90 42.08 -12.59 62.65
CA ALA A 90 43.11 -11.62 63.02
C ALA A 90 44.45 -11.96 62.34
N ILE A 91 45.20 -10.92 62.00
CA ILE A 91 46.54 -10.96 61.41
C ILE A 91 47.49 -10.10 62.25
N ASP A 92 48.73 -10.54 62.38
CA ASP A 92 49.76 -9.77 63.09
C ASP A 92 50.31 -8.61 62.25
N HIS A 93 51.18 -7.79 62.86
CA HIS A 93 51.82 -6.65 62.18
C HIS A 93 52.72 -7.06 60.99
N ALA A 94 53.14 -8.33 60.92
CA ALA A 94 53.90 -8.89 59.81
C ALA A 94 52.99 -9.52 58.74
N GLY A 95 51.66 -9.40 58.88
CA GLY A 95 50.66 -9.93 57.95
C GLY A 95 50.46 -11.44 58.04
N ARG A 96 50.89 -12.09 59.13
CA ARG A 96 50.68 -13.53 59.36
C ARG A 96 49.34 -13.77 60.07
N TRP A 97 48.63 -14.82 59.67
CA TRP A 97 47.38 -15.20 60.32
C TRP A 97 47.60 -15.65 61.77
N GLN A 98 46.84 -15.05 62.69
CA GLN A 98 46.82 -15.43 64.10
C GLN A 98 45.65 -16.36 64.40
N CYS A 99 44.47 -16.09 63.84
CA CYS A 99 43.29 -16.93 63.99
C CYS A 99 42.23 -16.68 62.92
N SER A 100 41.35 -17.65 62.77
CA SER A 100 40.21 -17.66 61.84
C SER A 100 38.96 -18.17 62.57
N SER A 101 37.79 -17.68 62.19
CA SER A 101 36.50 -18.13 62.70
C SER A 101 36.23 -19.61 62.41
N LEU A 102 36.75 -20.10 61.27
CA LEU A 102 36.65 -21.49 60.80
C LEU A 102 37.69 -22.39 61.46
N LEU A 103 38.95 -21.95 61.54
CA LEU A 103 40.06 -22.79 62.02
C LEU A 103 40.41 -22.62 63.51
N GLY A 104 39.87 -21.59 64.17
CA GLY A 104 40.24 -21.23 65.53
C GLY A 104 41.61 -20.54 65.62
N ALA A 105 42.26 -20.65 66.78
CA ALA A 105 43.62 -20.13 66.98
C ALA A 105 44.62 -20.93 66.13
N VAL A 106 45.30 -20.25 65.22
CA VAL A 106 46.27 -20.88 64.32
C VAL A 106 47.60 -20.95 65.06
N ALA A 107 47.81 -22.01 65.84
CA ALA A 107 49.09 -22.26 66.49
C ALA A 107 50.15 -22.60 65.43
N LEU A 108 50.96 -21.60 65.02
CA LEU A 108 52.25 -21.63 64.29
C LEU A 108 52.55 -22.75 63.24
N GLY A 109 51.56 -23.51 62.77
CA GLY A 109 51.76 -24.72 61.98
C GLY A 109 50.57 -25.11 61.09
N ALA A 110 49.31 -24.78 61.44
CA ALA A 110 48.14 -25.18 60.64
C ALA A 110 47.98 -24.42 59.30
N LEU A 111 48.55 -23.22 59.18
CA LEU A 111 48.64 -22.45 57.93
C LEU A 111 50.10 -22.15 57.53
N GLY A 112 51.06 -22.88 58.11
CA GLY A 112 52.48 -22.89 57.70
C GLY A 112 53.18 -21.54 57.63
N GLY A 113 52.94 -20.62 58.58
CA GLY A 113 53.61 -19.32 58.62
C GLY A 113 53.37 -18.43 57.39
N ARG A 114 52.36 -18.76 56.56
CA ARG A 114 52.03 -18.00 55.36
C ARG A 114 51.60 -16.59 55.76
N SER A 115 52.34 -15.61 55.27
CA SER A 115 51.99 -14.20 55.33
C SER A 115 51.07 -13.85 54.16
N LEU A 116 50.11 -12.97 54.42
CA LEU A 116 49.36 -12.34 53.34
C LEU A 116 50.34 -11.60 52.42
N PRO A 117 50.19 -11.73 51.09
CA PRO A 117 50.95 -10.89 50.17
C PRO A 117 50.60 -9.42 50.40
N PRO A 118 51.38 -8.47 49.86
CA PRO A 118 50.99 -7.07 49.86
C PRO A 118 49.55 -6.90 49.31
N PRO A 119 48.72 -6.03 49.92
CA PRO A 119 47.35 -5.85 49.48
C PRO A 119 47.31 -5.32 48.04
N ASP A 120 46.36 -5.84 47.26
CA ASP A 120 46.13 -5.43 45.88
C ASP A 120 45.63 -3.99 45.78
N TRP A 121 44.97 -3.51 46.85
CA TRP A 121 44.42 -2.17 46.95
C TRP A 121 44.42 -1.70 48.41
N ARG A 122 44.65 -0.40 48.60
CA ARG A 122 44.53 0.28 49.90
C ARG A 122 43.61 1.48 49.74
N GLY A 123 42.50 1.47 50.48
CA GLY A 123 41.55 2.56 50.56
C GLY A 123 42.02 3.70 51.48
N ARG A 124 41.37 4.86 51.35
CA ARG A 124 41.68 6.07 52.13
C ARG A 124 41.33 5.96 53.62
N ASP A 125 40.43 5.06 53.97
CA ASP A 125 39.94 4.77 55.32
C ASP A 125 40.77 3.70 56.06
N GLY A 126 41.87 3.25 55.45
CA GLY A 126 42.75 2.20 55.97
C GLY A 126 42.25 0.78 55.69
N VAL A 127 41.16 0.62 54.94
CA VAL A 127 40.74 -0.69 54.44
C VAL A 127 41.70 -1.15 53.35
N ILE A 128 42.11 -2.41 53.41
CA ILE A 128 42.98 -3.05 52.43
C ILE A 128 42.26 -4.24 51.82
N ALA A 129 42.51 -4.54 50.54
CA ALA A 129 41.80 -5.61 49.84
C ALA A 129 42.76 -6.53 49.06
N TRP A 130 42.35 -7.80 48.96
CA TRP A 130 42.93 -8.81 48.07
C TRP A 130 41.81 -9.40 47.21
N PHE A 131 41.93 -9.28 45.88
CA PHE A 131 40.85 -9.62 44.95
C PHE A 131 40.83 -11.10 44.54
N ARG A 132 41.98 -11.77 44.62
CA ARG A 132 42.11 -13.17 44.24
C ARG A 132 43.15 -13.87 45.10
N LEU A 133 42.87 -13.95 46.40
CA LEU A 133 43.75 -14.67 47.32
C LEU A 133 43.42 -16.17 47.24
N LEU A 134 44.43 -16.98 46.89
CA LEU A 134 44.28 -18.43 46.77
C LEU A 134 44.52 -19.12 48.12
N HIS A 135 43.82 -20.22 48.37
CA HIS A 135 44.02 -21.10 49.54
C HIS A 135 43.69 -20.46 50.91
N MET A 136 42.57 -19.74 51.00
CA MET A 136 42.03 -19.29 52.28
C MET A 136 41.24 -20.41 52.98
N PRO A 137 41.15 -20.40 54.31
CA PRO A 137 40.19 -21.23 55.04
C PRO A 137 38.78 -20.84 54.58
N GLY A 138 38.13 -21.69 53.78
CA GLY A 138 36.78 -21.43 53.27
C GLY A 138 36.62 -21.32 51.74
N GLY A 139 37.67 -21.47 50.92
CA GLY A 139 37.49 -21.55 49.46
C GLY A 139 38.78 -21.56 48.63
N GLU A 140 38.65 -21.90 47.33
CA GLU A 140 39.78 -21.91 46.39
C GLU A 140 40.26 -20.50 46.00
N GLN A 141 39.33 -19.53 45.87
CA GLN A 141 39.60 -18.10 45.70
C GLN A 141 38.76 -17.29 46.67
N SER A 142 39.37 -16.29 47.31
CA SER A 142 38.66 -15.42 48.25
C SER A 142 38.90 -13.95 47.97
N PHE A 143 37.83 -13.17 48.11
CA PHE A 143 37.89 -11.72 48.23
C PHE A 143 38.06 -11.38 49.72
N VAL A 144 39.19 -10.77 50.07
CA VAL A 144 39.53 -10.49 51.47
C VAL A 144 39.59 -8.98 51.68
N LEU A 145 38.89 -8.49 52.70
CA LEU A 145 39.01 -7.12 53.19
C LEU A 145 39.66 -7.13 54.57
N GLY A 146 40.63 -6.26 54.79
CA GLY A 146 41.31 -6.12 56.07
C GLY A 146 41.34 -4.68 56.57
N ARG A 147 41.43 -4.51 57.89
CA ARG A 147 41.64 -3.22 58.55
C ARG A 147 42.20 -3.44 59.95
N ASN A 148 43.19 -2.64 60.35
CA ASN A 148 43.74 -2.62 61.73
C ASN A 148 44.11 -4.00 62.31
N GLY A 149 44.67 -4.90 61.50
CA GLY A 149 45.07 -6.23 61.98
C GLY A 149 43.95 -7.29 61.97
N TYR A 150 42.78 -6.98 61.39
CA TYR A 150 41.68 -7.93 61.23
C TYR A 150 41.30 -8.08 59.76
N TYR A 151 40.66 -9.21 59.43
CA TYR A 151 40.17 -9.46 58.08
C TYR A 151 38.80 -10.14 58.08
N VAL A 152 38.08 -9.94 56.97
CA VAL A 152 36.91 -10.72 56.56
C VAL A 152 37.15 -11.25 55.15
N ALA A 153 36.74 -12.48 54.91
CA ALA A 153 36.84 -13.13 53.61
C ALA A 153 35.45 -13.51 53.11
N ALA A 154 35.22 -13.33 51.82
CA ALA A 154 34.02 -13.75 51.11
C ALA A 154 34.39 -14.58 49.88
N ASP A 155 33.46 -15.45 49.48
CA ASP A 155 33.47 -16.05 48.16
C ASP A 155 33.11 -14.98 47.12
N PRO A 156 33.98 -14.70 46.12
CA PRO A 156 33.65 -13.81 45.02
C PRO A 156 32.33 -14.17 44.32
N ALA A 157 31.93 -15.44 44.27
CA ALA A 157 30.67 -15.88 43.66
C ALA A 157 29.43 -15.21 44.29
N ALA A 158 29.50 -14.83 45.58
CA ALA A 158 28.40 -14.14 46.28
C ALA A 158 27.99 -12.82 45.60
N TYR A 159 28.90 -12.16 44.87
CA TYR A 159 28.61 -10.94 44.11
C TYR A 159 27.72 -11.18 42.89
N VAL A 160 27.74 -12.38 42.30
CA VAL A 160 27.07 -12.67 41.02
C VAL A 160 25.90 -13.65 41.17
N GLU A 161 25.95 -14.57 42.13
CA GLU A 161 24.91 -15.60 42.30
C GLU A 161 23.57 -15.04 42.81
N GLY A 162 23.61 -14.05 43.71
CA GLY A 162 22.41 -13.44 44.28
C GLY A 162 21.58 -12.58 43.32
N VAL A 163 22.11 -12.27 42.12
CA VAL A 163 21.42 -11.46 41.12
C VAL A 163 20.17 -12.17 40.58
N LYS A 164 20.23 -13.50 40.40
CA LYS A 164 19.11 -14.33 39.95
C LYS A 164 17.90 -14.20 40.86
N THR A 165 18.13 -14.34 42.16
CA THR A 165 17.07 -14.26 43.19
C THR A 165 16.40 -12.89 43.21
N ARG A 166 17.10 -11.82 42.84
CA ARG A 166 16.53 -10.46 42.81
C ARG A 166 15.69 -10.17 41.58
N LEU A 167 15.93 -10.87 40.47
CA LEU A 167 15.23 -10.60 39.22
C LEU A 167 13.86 -11.28 39.14
N ASN A 168 13.56 -12.28 39.97
CA ASN A 168 12.32 -13.11 39.93
C ASN A 168 11.97 -13.71 38.54
N ASP A 169 12.81 -13.49 37.54
CA ASP A 169 12.77 -14.10 36.23
C ASP A 169 13.45 -15.48 36.29
N GLY A 170 13.10 -16.39 35.37
CA GLY A 170 13.60 -17.77 35.28
C GLY A 170 15.13 -17.91 35.13
N PRO A 171 15.66 -18.95 34.46
CA PRO A 171 17.11 -19.08 34.33
C PRO A 171 17.70 -17.80 33.73
N ALA A 172 18.54 -17.09 34.50
CA ALA A 172 19.17 -15.87 33.99
C ALA A 172 19.84 -16.22 32.65
N PRO A 173 19.66 -15.39 31.61
CA PRO A 173 20.33 -15.64 30.34
C PRO A 173 21.82 -15.80 30.60
N ALA A 174 22.49 -16.57 29.73
CA ALA A 174 23.93 -16.82 29.73
C ALA A 174 24.79 -15.55 29.49
N SER A 175 24.33 -14.41 30.01
CA SER A 175 24.96 -13.11 29.98
C SER A 175 26.24 -13.13 30.80
N GLY A 176 27.29 -12.54 30.25
CA GLY A 176 28.50 -12.29 30.98
C GLY A 176 28.25 -11.17 32.00
N LEU A 177 28.41 -11.46 33.28
CA LEU A 177 28.34 -10.47 34.35
C LEU A 177 29.70 -10.45 35.05
N GLY A 178 30.20 -9.25 35.34
CA GLY A 178 31.36 -9.09 36.21
C GLY A 178 31.27 -7.84 37.07
N VAL A 179 31.82 -7.97 38.27
CA VAL A 179 31.95 -6.90 39.25
C VAL A 179 33.41 -6.46 39.28
N ILE A 180 33.65 -5.16 39.21
CA ILE A 180 34.96 -4.55 39.04
C ILE A 180 35.16 -3.54 40.16
N ASN A 181 36.31 -3.59 40.83
CA ASN A 181 36.74 -2.51 41.68
C ASN A 181 37.25 -1.35 40.83
N THR A 182 36.64 -0.17 40.97
CA THR A 182 36.88 0.98 40.08
C THR A 182 38.21 1.66 40.34
N GLU A 183 38.70 1.62 41.58
CA GLU A 183 39.98 2.22 41.97
C GLU A 183 41.18 1.32 41.60
N ALA A 184 41.07 0.02 41.90
CA ALA A 184 42.10 -0.96 41.55
C ALA A 184 42.07 -1.34 40.06
N SER A 185 40.98 -1.03 39.35
CA SER A 185 40.73 -1.47 37.97
C SER A 185 40.94 -2.98 37.80
N ARG A 186 40.37 -3.75 38.75
CA ARG A 186 40.46 -5.22 38.84
C ARG A 186 39.08 -5.85 38.98
N VAL A 187 38.94 -7.05 38.44
CA VAL A 187 37.72 -7.83 38.54
C VAL A 187 37.64 -8.49 39.92
N ILE A 188 36.55 -8.26 40.63
CA ILE A 188 36.20 -8.88 41.92
C ILE A 188 35.61 -10.27 41.64
N ALA A 189 34.59 -10.35 40.79
CA ALA A 189 33.84 -11.57 40.52
C ALA A 189 33.29 -11.58 39.09
N THR A 190 33.06 -12.78 38.53
CA THR A 190 32.40 -12.98 37.23
C THR A 190 31.47 -14.17 37.25
N THR A 191 30.47 -14.18 36.38
CA THR A 191 29.73 -15.41 36.07
C THR A 191 30.64 -16.41 35.33
N PRO A 192 30.41 -17.73 35.45
CA PRO A 192 31.25 -18.75 34.81
C PRO A 192 31.34 -18.64 33.27
N SER A 193 30.30 -18.08 32.64
CA SER A 193 30.24 -17.87 31.19
C SER A 193 30.95 -16.62 30.69
N ALA A 194 31.50 -15.80 31.60
CA ALA A 194 32.11 -14.52 31.26
C ALA A 194 33.65 -14.58 31.23
N ASP A 195 34.26 -13.91 30.26
CA ASP A 195 35.70 -13.65 30.24
C ASP A 195 36.04 -12.40 31.08
N PRO A 196 36.79 -12.53 32.20
CA PRO A 196 37.17 -11.40 33.04
C PRO A 196 37.96 -10.31 32.30
N SER A 197 38.80 -10.69 31.33
CA SER A 197 39.65 -9.75 30.58
C SER A 197 38.80 -8.89 29.65
N LEU A 198 37.81 -9.52 29.01
CA LEU A 198 36.84 -8.86 28.15
C LEU A 198 36.00 -7.84 28.92
N LEU A 199 35.44 -8.23 30.07
CA LEU A 199 34.62 -7.35 30.89
C LEU A 199 35.43 -6.15 31.43
N LEU A 200 36.69 -6.38 31.81
CA LEU A 200 37.56 -5.31 32.24
C LEU A 200 37.90 -4.34 31.10
N ALA A 201 38.06 -4.83 29.87
CA ALA A 201 38.25 -3.99 28.68
C ALA A 201 37.00 -3.13 28.41
N LEU A 202 35.79 -3.71 28.50
CA LEU A 202 34.51 -3.01 28.33
C LEU A 202 34.30 -1.90 29.38
N TYR A 203 34.79 -2.10 30.61
CA TYR A 203 34.76 -1.06 31.64
C TYR A 203 35.75 0.10 31.37
N ARG A 204 36.98 -0.22 30.96
CA ARG A 204 38.08 0.76 30.82
C ARG A 204 37.88 1.72 29.66
N LYS A 205 37.32 1.26 28.54
CA LYS A 205 37.02 2.10 27.38
C LYS A 205 35.57 1.87 27.00
N PRO A 206 34.68 2.88 27.03
CA PRO A 206 33.40 2.78 26.36
C PRO A 206 33.68 2.61 24.87
N VAL A 207 33.50 1.38 24.39
CA VAL A 207 33.89 1.00 23.03
C VAL A 207 32.84 1.50 22.05
N GLN A 208 33.29 2.08 20.93
CA GLN A 208 32.41 2.49 19.84
C GLN A 208 31.60 1.27 19.33
N PRO A 209 30.35 1.48 18.89
CA PRO A 209 29.57 0.43 18.25
C PRO A 209 30.34 -0.12 17.03
N GLY A 210 30.67 -1.42 17.04
CA GLY A 210 31.33 -2.11 15.93
C GLY A 210 32.60 -2.90 16.27
N TYR A 211 33.22 -2.72 17.45
CA TYR A 211 34.38 -3.53 17.87
C TYR A 211 33.98 -4.76 18.71
N PHE A 212 32.77 -4.73 19.29
CA PHE A 212 32.16 -5.86 19.98
C PHE A 212 30.74 -6.09 19.45
N ASP A 213 30.45 -7.32 19.02
CA ASP A 213 29.16 -7.71 18.43
C ASP A 213 28.02 -7.87 19.45
N ALA A 214 28.32 -7.81 20.75
CA ALA A 214 27.34 -8.02 21.82
C ALA A 214 27.02 -6.71 22.57
N PRO A 215 25.74 -6.37 22.78
CA PRO A 215 25.36 -5.23 23.60
C PRO A 215 25.79 -5.44 25.06
N TYR A 216 26.21 -4.36 25.71
CA TYR A 216 26.66 -4.36 27.10
C TYR A 216 26.21 -3.10 27.83
N VAL A 217 26.10 -3.20 29.15
CA VAL A 217 25.72 -2.13 30.07
C VAL A 217 26.73 -2.07 31.19
N VAL A 218 27.19 -0.86 31.52
CA VAL A 218 28.06 -0.59 32.66
C VAL A 218 27.28 0.24 33.68
N ARG A 219 27.31 -0.16 34.94
CA ARG A 219 26.78 0.60 36.08
C ARG A 219 27.87 0.82 37.10
N ARG A 220 27.96 2.02 37.64
CA ARG A 220 28.94 2.40 38.67
C ARG A 220 28.19 2.73 39.94
N SER A 221 28.67 2.25 41.09
CA SER A 221 28.14 2.67 42.38
C SER A 221 28.49 4.14 42.60
N GLY A 222 27.53 4.91 43.15
CA GLY A 222 27.77 6.28 43.59
C GLY A 222 28.43 6.36 44.96
N THR A 223 28.41 5.26 45.73
CA THR A 223 28.82 5.25 47.15
C THR A 223 30.02 4.34 47.43
N MET A 224 30.34 3.42 46.53
CA MET A 224 31.39 2.42 46.73
C MET A 224 32.31 2.35 45.50
N PRO A 225 33.58 1.93 45.64
CA PRO A 225 34.51 1.81 44.52
C PRO A 225 34.24 0.54 43.69
N ILE A 226 32.99 0.33 43.27
CA ILE A 226 32.55 -0.84 42.52
C ILE A 226 31.74 -0.45 41.28
N ALA A 227 31.92 -1.21 40.22
CA ALA A 227 31.13 -1.13 39.00
C ALA A 227 30.74 -2.54 38.56
N VAL A 228 29.61 -2.66 37.88
CA VAL A 228 29.16 -3.91 37.27
C VAL A 228 29.09 -3.74 35.76
N VAL A 229 29.50 -4.79 35.06
CA VAL A 229 29.42 -4.89 33.60
C VAL A 229 28.58 -6.10 33.27
N VAL A 230 27.52 -5.89 32.50
CA VAL A 230 26.65 -6.95 31.99
C VAL A 230 26.69 -6.93 30.47
N SER A 231 26.96 -8.07 29.84
CA SER A 231 26.96 -8.24 28.39
C SER A 231 26.02 -9.35 27.98
N ALA A 232 25.26 -9.15 26.91
CA ALA A 232 24.42 -10.19 26.34
C ALA A 232 25.27 -11.38 25.82
N PRO A 233 24.72 -12.61 25.84
CA PRO A 233 25.36 -13.75 25.19
C PRO A 233 25.49 -13.52 23.68
N ARG A 234 26.52 -14.12 23.06
CA ARG A 234 26.60 -14.19 21.59
C ARG A 234 25.65 -15.27 21.09
N GLU A 235 24.48 -14.88 20.58
CA GLU A 235 23.52 -15.81 20.00
C GLU A 235 23.95 -16.28 18.60
N ALA A 236 23.68 -17.55 18.29
CA ALA A 236 23.80 -18.07 16.93
C ALA A 236 22.63 -17.58 16.06
N LEU A 237 22.87 -17.40 14.76
CA LEU A 237 21.87 -16.95 13.77
C LEU A 237 20.48 -17.62 13.89
N PRO A 238 20.35 -18.96 14.07
CA PRO A 238 19.04 -19.61 14.17
C PRO A 238 18.25 -19.28 15.45
N GLU A 239 18.90 -19.03 16.57
CA GLU A 239 18.22 -18.62 17.82
C GLU A 239 17.66 -17.19 17.66
N ARG A 240 18.44 -16.32 17.01
CA ARG A 240 18.03 -14.95 16.69
C ARG A 240 16.82 -14.89 15.75
N LEU A 241 16.69 -15.86 14.85
CA LEU A 241 15.55 -16.03 13.94
C LEU A 241 14.27 -16.46 14.68
N ARG A 242 14.39 -17.21 15.77
CA ARG A 242 13.25 -17.63 16.59
C ARG A 242 12.74 -16.53 17.52
N SER A 243 13.64 -15.68 18.01
CA SER A 243 13.30 -14.54 18.89
C SER A 243 12.77 -13.32 18.14
N LEU A 244 12.73 -13.35 16.81
CA LEU A 244 12.13 -12.28 16.01
C LEU A 244 10.63 -12.15 16.32
N PRO A 245 10.13 -10.91 16.56
CA PRO A 245 8.73 -10.68 16.88
C PRO A 245 7.89 -10.80 15.60
N TRP A 246 7.52 -12.04 15.26
CA TRP A 246 6.79 -12.41 14.05
C TRP A 246 5.51 -11.60 13.83
N GLY A 247 4.87 -11.10 14.90
CA GLY A 247 3.70 -10.23 14.81
C GLY A 247 3.92 -8.97 13.97
N TRP A 248 5.09 -8.32 14.06
CA TRP A 248 5.40 -7.12 13.26
C TRP A 248 5.64 -7.46 11.78
N LEU A 249 6.26 -8.60 11.51
CA LEU A 249 6.51 -9.08 10.14
C LEU A 249 5.21 -9.51 9.45
N LEU A 250 4.42 -10.34 10.12
CA LEU A 250 3.14 -10.83 9.60
C LEU A 250 2.12 -9.68 9.49
N GLY A 251 2.11 -8.75 10.44
CA GLY A 251 1.29 -7.55 10.38
C GLY A 251 1.65 -6.64 9.19
N GLY A 252 2.93 -6.40 8.96
CA GLY A 252 3.41 -5.64 7.80
C GLY A 252 3.02 -6.31 6.47
N LEU A 253 3.17 -7.63 6.38
CA LEU A 253 2.76 -8.40 5.20
C LEU A 253 1.25 -8.34 4.96
N ALA A 254 0.43 -8.55 5.99
CA ALA A 254 -1.02 -8.50 5.91
C ALA A 254 -1.52 -7.11 5.48
N ALA A 255 -0.96 -6.04 6.04
CA ALA A 255 -1.26 -4.67 5.65
C ALA A 255 -0.91 -4.40 4.18
N GLY A 256 0.24 -4.89 3.72
CA GLY A 256 0.67 -4.80 2.32
C GLY A 256 -0.30 -5.50 1.36
N VAL A 257 -0.73 -6.72 1.68
CA VAL A 257 -1.71 -7.47 0.88
C VAL A 257 -3.06 -6.74 0.83
N ALA A 258 -3.55 -6.23 1.96
CA ALA A 258 -4.81 -5.49 2.03
C ALA A 258 -4.77 -4.19 1.20
N LEU A 259 -3.68 -3.42 1.30
CA LEU A 259 -3.49 -2.18 0.54
C LEU A 259 -3.38 -2.43 -0.98
N ALA A 260 -2.64 -3.47 -1.37
CA ALA A 260 -2.54 -3.88 -2.78
C ALA A 260 -3.89 -4.33 -3.33
N GLY A 261 -4.65 -5.12 -2.57
CA GLY A 261 -6.00 -5.55 -2.92
C GLY A 261 -6.98 -4.38 -3.05
N TRP A 262 -6.95 -3.43 -2.12
CA TRP A 262 -7.77 -2.22 -2.17
C TRP A 262 -7.43 -1.34 -3.38
N ALA A 263 -6.14 -1.11 -3.64
CA ALA A 263 -5.68 -0.34 -4.81
C ALA A 263 -6.11 -1.02 -6.12
N ALA A 264 -5.89 -2.33 -6.24
CA ALA A 264 -6.31 -3.10 -7.42
C ALA A 264 -7.84 -3.02 -7.62
N PHE A 265 -8.63 -3.20 -6.55
CA PHE A 265 -10.09 -3.09 -6.59
C PHE A 265 -10.54 -1.69 -7.06
N PHE A 266 -9.99 -0.63 -6.47
CA PHE A 266 -10.36 0.74 -6.79
C PHE A 266 -10.00 1.11 -8.23
N ILE A 267 -8.82 0.69 -8.69
CA ILE A 267 -8.36 0.94 -10.06
C ILE A 267 -9.20 0.17 -11.07
N VAL A 268 -9.43 -1.12 -10.87
CA VAL A 268 -10.25 -1.94 -11.78
C VAL A 268 -11.69 -1.42 -11.84
N ARG A 269 -12.24 -0.96 -10.71
CA ARG A 269 -13.59 -0.38 -10.66
C ARG A 269 -13.70 0.94 -11.43
N HIS A 270 -12.72 1.83 -11.31
CA HIS A 270 -12.74 3.10 -12.05
C HIS A 270 -12.35 2.97 -13.52
N MET A 271 -11.63 1.92 -13.89
CA MET A 271 -11.29 1.60 -15.28
C MET A 271 -12.33 0.72 -15.99
N SER A 272 -13.34 0.20 -15.27
CA SER A 272 -14.36 -0.64 -15.87
C SER A 272 -15.26 0.21 -16.78
N PRO A 273 -15.35 -0.07 -18.11
CA PRO A 273 -16.20 0.66 -19.04
C PRO A 273 -17.68 0.71 -18.60
N ARG A 274 -18.09 -0.28 -17.80
CA ARG A 274 -19.46 -0.50 -17.33
C ARG A 274 -19.96 0.58 -16.37
N GLY A 275 -19.09 1.11 -15.50
CA GLY A 275 -19.46 2.17 -14.54
C GLY A 275 -19.41 3.57 -15.15
N GLN A 276 -18.51 3.77 -16.11
CA GLN A 276 -18.30 5.05 -16.77
C GLN A 276 -19.50 5.46 -17.62
N LEU A 277 -20.13 4.52 -18.33
CA LEU A 277 -21.23 4.84 -19.24
C LEU A 277 -22.51 5.31 -18.51
N SER A 278 -22.87 4.67 -17.40
CA SER A 278 -24.03 5.09 -16.59
C SER A 278 -23.81 6.47 -15.93
N ASP A 279 -22.59 6.73 -15.45
CA ASP A 279 -22.22 8.06 -14.92
C ASP A 279 -22.18 9.10 -16.05
N ALA A 280 -21.74 8.74 -17.25
CA ALA A 280 -21.75 9.61 -18.42
C ALA A 280 -23.16 10.05 -18.83
N VAL A 281 -24.13 9.13 -18.83
CA VAL A 281 -25.56 9.46 -19.04
C VAL A 281 -26.04 10.43 -17.96
N ARG A 282 -25.79 10.13 -16.68
CA ARG A 282 -26.18 11.01 -15.56
C ARG A 282 -25.55 12.41 -15.61
N ARG A 283 -24.34 12.53 -16.17
CA ARG A 283 -23.59 13.79 -16.27
C ARG A 283 -23.74 14.49 -17.63
N HIS A 284 -24.63 14.03 -18.51
CA HIS A 284 -24.84 14.59 -19.85
C HIS A 284 -23.52 14.78 -20.64
N GLN A 285 -22.70 13.73 -20.69
CA GLN A 285 -21.39 13.75 -21.37
C GLN A 285 -21.46 13.43 -22.87
N PHE A 286 -22.65 13.25 -23.43
CA PHE A 286 -22.85 13.01 -24.85
C PHE A 286 -23.00 14.34 -25.58
N ILE A 287 -22.22 14.52 -26.63
CA ILE A 287 -22.27 15.68 -27.52
C ILE A 287 -22.71 15.21 -28.90
N VAL A 288 -23.23 16.12 -29.71
CA VAL A 288 -23.70 15.82 -31.06
C VAL A 288 -22.81 16.53 -32.08
N ALA A 289 -22.39 15.80 -33.10
CA ALA A 289 -21.80 16.36 -34.31
C ALA A 289 -22.77 16.19 -35.48
N TYR A 290 -22.80 17.14 -36.40
CA TYR A 290 -23.75 17.19 -37.50
C TYR A 290 -23.02 16.95 -38.80
N GLN A 291 -23.28 15.81 -39.45
CA GLN A 291 -22.70 15.50 -40.76
C GLN A 291 -23.62 16.00 -41.87
N PRO A 292 -23.19 16.96 -42.72
CA PRO A 292 -24.05 17.49 -43.76
C PRO A 292 -24.48 16.44 -44.78
N ILE A 293 -25.77 16.45 -45.11
CA ILE A 293 -26.35 15.70 -46.22
C ILE A 293 -26.59 16.67 -47.37
N VAL A 294 -26.12 16.31 -48.55
CA VAL A 294 -26.20 17.13 -49.76
C VAL A 294 -27.03 16.46 -50.84
N ASP A 295 -27.73 17.29 -51.61
CA ASP A 295 -28.33 16.89 -52.87
C ASP A 295 -27.21 16.73 -53.92
N LEU A 296 -27.10 15.55 -54.53
CA LEU A 296 -25.98 15.22 -55.41
C LEU A 296 -26.02 15.97 -56.74
N ALA A 297 -27.21 16.39 -57.18
CA ALA A 297 -27.41 17.13 -58.42
C ALA A 297 -27.00 18.60 -58.27
N THR A 298 -27.48 19.24 -57.21
CA THR A 298 -27.30 20.68 -56.96
C THR A 298 -26.11 21.00 -56.08
N ARG A 299 -25.54 19.99 -55.41
CA ARG A 299 -24.49 20.12 -54.39
C ARG A 299 -24.88 20.99 -53.19
N ARG A 300 -26.17 21.28 -53.03
CA ARG A 300 -26.66 22.05 -51.89
C ARG A 300 -26.91 21.14 -50.70
N CYS A 301 -26.54 21.63 -49.52
CA CYS A 301 -26.91 20.98 -48.27
C CYS A 301 -28.43 21.05 -48.08
N VAL A 302 -29.03 19.90 -47.74
CA VAL A 302 -30.48 19.73 -47.48
C VAL A 302 -30.77 19.41 -46.02
N GLY A 303 -29.77 18.97 -45.26
CA GLY A 303 -29.92 18.62 -43.85
C GLY A 303 -28.62 18.11 -43.26
N ALA A 304 -28.70 17.49 -42.08
CA ALA A 304 -27.56 16.82 -41.47
C ALA A 304 -27.99 15.59 -40.67
N GLU A 305 -27.08 14.64 -40.54
CA GLU A 305 -27.21 13.55 -39.59
C GLU A 305 -26.63 13.94 -38.23
N ALA A 306 -27.41 13.74 -37.16
CA ALA A 306 -26.97 13.93 -35.78
C ALA A 306 -26.20 12.71 -35.28
N LEU A 307 -24.89 12.84 -35.23
CA LEU A 307 -23.96 11.80 -34.83
C LEU A 307 -23.54 12.00 -33.37
N VAL A 308 -23.99 11.09 -32.51
CA VAL A 308 -23.62 11.09 -31.10
C VAL A 308 -22.12 10.81 -30.92
N ARG A 309 -21.51 11.49 -29.96
CA ARG A 309 -20.12 11.36 -29.55
C ARG A 309 -20.06 11.40 -28.03
N TRP A 310 -19.29 10.51 -27.41
CA TRP A 310 -19.10 10.55 -25.97
C TRP A 310 -17.85 11.35 -25.62
N LYS A 311 -18.05 12.50 -24.96
CA LYS A 311 -16.97 13.33 -24.44
C LYS A 311 -16.53 12.76 -23.09
N HIS A 312 -15.47 11.96 -23.11
CA HIS A 312 -14.91 11.36 -21.91
C HIS A 312 -13.57 12.04 -21.59
N HIS A 313 -13.55 12.87 -20.54
CA HIS A 313 -12.43 13.75 -20.19
C HIS A 313 -12.05 14.64 -21.41
N ASP A 314 -10.80 14.61 -21.84
CA ASP A 314 -10.29 15.37 -22.99
C ASP A 314 -10.36 14.59 -24.32
N ARG A 315 -11.08 13.45 -24.35
CA ARG A 315 -11.17 12.58 -25.53
C ARG A 315 -12.60 12.46 -26.03
N ILE A 316 -12.73 12.35 -27.34
CA ILE A 316 -14.00 12.03 -28.01
C ILE A 316 -14.00 10.55 -28.38
N VAL A 317 -14.98 9.82 -27.88
CA VAL A 317 -15.18 8.40 -28.15
C VAL A 317 -16.29 8.26 -29.20
N ARG A 318 -16.01 7.47 -30.26
CA ARG A 318 -16.94 7.18 -31.36
C ARG A 318 -18.07 6.23 -30.93
N PRO A 319 -19.26 6.32 -31.56
CA PRO A 319 -20.42 5.50 -31.24
C PRO A 319 -20.13 3.99 -31.27
N ASP A 320 -19.37 3.52 -32.26
CA ASP A 320 -18.99 2.10 -32.43
C ASP A 320 -18.37 1.48 -31.16
N HIS A 321 -17.74 2.29 -30.31
CA HIS A 321 -17.11 1.82 -29.07
C HIS A 321 -18.05 1.78 -27.86
N PHE A 322 -19.17 2.51 -27.85
CA PHE A 322 -20.03 2.61 -26.66
C PHE A 322 -21.51 2.25 -26.91
N ILE A 323 -22.01 2.32 -28.15
CA ILE A 323 -23.40 1.99 -28.47
C ILE A 323 -23.72 0.51 -28.15
N PRO A 324 -22.91 -0.49 -28.56
CA PRO A 324 -23.20 -1.89 -28.20
C PRO A 324 -23.27 -2.12 -26.68
N LEU A 325 -22.44 -1.38 -25.92
CA LEU A 325 -22.46 -1.44 -24.46
C LEU A 325 -23.70 -0.73 -23.88
N ALA A 326 -24.13 0.38 -24.48
CA ALA A 326 -25.33 1.11 -24.09
C ALA A 326 -26.59 0.26 -24.30
N GLU A 327 -26.70 -0.43 -25.43
CA GLU A 327 -27.80 -1.33 -25.78
C GLU A 327 -27.90 -2.49 -24.78
N HIS A 328 -26.79 -3.20 -24.55
CA HIS A 328 -26.75 -4.33 -23.61
C HIS A 328 -27.08 -3.93 -22.17
N ARG A 329 -26.97 -2.64 -21.82
CA ARG A 329 -27.25 -2.10 -20.49
C ARG A 329 -28.59 -1.39 -20.37
N GLY A 330 -29.37 -1.31 -21.45
CA GLY A 330 -30.62 -0.55 -21.47
C GLY A 330 -30.42 0.96 -21.27
N LEU A 331 -29.23 1.49 -21.57
CA LEU A 331 -28.92 2.92 -21.47
C LEU A 331 -29.15 3.66 -22.79
N ILE A 332 -29.30 2.94 -23.90
CA ILE A 332 -29.35 3.53 -25.23
C ILE A 332 -30.52 4.51 -25.39
N GLN A 333 -31.71 4.16 -24.89
CA GLN A 333 -32.90 5.02 -24.94
C GLN A 333 -32.66 6.38 -24.26
N ALA A 334 -31.95 6.39 -23.13
CA ALA A 334 -31.62 7.63 -22.42
C ALA A 334 -30.57 8.47 -23.19
N ILE A 335 -29.67 7.83 -23.93
CA ILE A 335 -28.72 8.53 -24.82
C ILE A 335 -29.48 9.15 -25.99
N THR A 336 -30.40 8.40 -26.61
CA THR A 336 -31.26 8.89 -27.70
C THR A 336 -32.06 10.13 -27.27
N ASP A 337 -32.64 10.11 -26.07
CA ASP A 337 -33.35 11.27 -25.50
C ASP A 337 -32.42 12.48 -25.33
N GLN A 338 -31.19 12.28 -24.85
CA GLN A 338 -30.19 13.35 -24.72
C GLN A 338 -29.73 13.90 -26.07
N VAL A 339 -29.61 13.06 -27.10
CA VAL A 339 -29.28 13.48 -28.46
C VAL A 339 -30.38 14.41 -28.97
N LEU A 340 -31.65 14.02 -28.84
CA LEU A 340 -32.78 14.86 -29.22
C LEU A 340 -32.77 16.22 -28.50
N ASP A 341 -32.62 16.21 -27.18
CA ASP A 341 -32.58 17.43 -26.38
C ASP A 341 -31.42 18.34 -26.82
N THR A 342 -30.25 17.76 -27.14
CA THR A 342 -29.08 18.51 -27.62
C THR A 342 -29.33 19.09 -29.02
N VAL A 343 -29.87 18.30 -29.94
CA VAL A 343 -30.21 18.74 -31.31
C VAL A 343 -31.16 19.93 -31.26
N LEU A 344 -32.22 19.84 -30.45
CA LEU A 344 -33.19 20.91 -30.34
C LEU A 344 -32.63 22.12 -29.60
N LEU A 345 -31.80 21.92 -28.58
CA LEU A 345 -31.12 23.02 -27.90
C LEU A 345 -30.21 23.80 -28.86
N GLU A 346 -29.48 23.11 -29.73
CA GLU A 346 -28.48 23.71 -30.59
C GLU A 346 -29.06 24.25 -31.92
N LEU A 347 -30.06 23.58 -32.50
CA LEU A 347 -30.53 23.85 -33.86
C LEU A 347 -32.01 24.26 -33.99
N ALA A 348 -32.82 24.30 -32.92
CA ALA A 348 -34.25 24.64 -33.08
C ALA A 348 -34.51 26.00 -33.73
N GLU A 349 -33.74 27.04 -33.38
CA GLU A 349 -33.87 28.37 -34.02
C GLU A 349 -33.50 28.34 -35.50
N PHE A 350 -32.46 27.57 -35.86
CA PHE A 350 -32.06 27.38 -37.24
C PHE A 350 -33.16 26.66 -38.03
N LEU A 351 -33.70 25.56 -37.50
CA LEU A 351 -34.76 24.79 -38.15
C LEU A 351 -36.05 25.60 -38.31
N LYS A 352 -36.46 26.37 -37.30
CA LYS A 352 -37.62 27.27 -37.40
C LYS A 352 -37.47 28.32 -38.49
N ARG A 353 -36.26 28.87 -38.64
CA ARG A 353 -35.99 29.91 -39.64
C ARG A 353 -35.88 29.33 -41.05
N TYR A 354 -35.40 28.10 -41.18
CA TYR A 354 -35.14 27.45 -42.46
C TYR A 354 -35.91 26.13 -42.57
N PRO A 355 -37.20 26.23 -42.93
CA PRO A 355 -38.13 25.11 -43.01
C PRO A 355 -37.71 23.99 -43.97
N GLU A 356 -36.83 24.28 -44.91
CA GLU A 356 -36.31 23.34 -45.91
C GLU A 356 -35.24 22.38 -45.37
N TYR A 357 -34.64 22.68 -44.21
CA TYR A 357 -33.60 21.84 -43.61
C TYR A 357 -34.20 20.85 -42.60
N TYR A 358 -33.57 19.69 -42.54
CA TYR A 358 -33.87 18.65 -41.56
C TYR A 358 -32.62 18.18 -40.82
N VAL A 359 -32.85 17.50 -39.69
CA VAL A 359 -31.83 16.73 -38.97
C VAL A 359 -32.33 15.30 -38.82
N SER A 360 -31.52 14.32 -39.16
CA SER A 360 -31.81 12.92 -38.88
C SER A 360 -31.24 12.48 -37.53
N ILE A 361 -31.99 11.65 -36.80
CA ILE A 361 -31.59 11.10 -35.50
C ILE A 361 -31.63 9.57 -35.59
N ASN A 362 -30.53 8.95 -35.20
CA ASN A 362 -30.36 7.51 -35.13
C ASN A 362 -31.15 6.90 -33.96
N LEU A 363 -31.94 5.86 -34.26
CA LEU A 363 -32.65 5.05 -33.30
C LEU A 363 -32.04 3.65 -33.20
N SER A 364 -31.96 3.19 -31.95
CA SER A 364 -31.51 1.84 -31.64
C SER A 364 -32.64 0.83 -31.83
N ALA A 365 -32.28 -0.47 -31.87
CA ALA A 365 -33.29 -1.52 -31.89
C ALA A 365 -34.24 -1.46 -30.69
N GLY A 366 -33.75 -1.04 -29.51
CA GLY A 366 -34.58 -0.86 -28.33
C GLY A 366 -35.54 0.34 -28.40
N ASP A 367 -35.29 1.33 -29.25
CA ASP A 367 -36.22 2.44 -29.49
C ASP A 367 -37.32 2.07 -30.51
N LEU A 368 -37.08 1.05 -31.36
CA LEU A 368 -38.01 0.61 -32.40
C LEU A 368 -38.99 -0.48 -31.94
N THR A 369 -38.83 -1.02 -30.72
CA THR A 369 -39.76 -2.00 -30.13
C THR A 369 -40.93 -1.36 -29.37
N THR A 370 -40.86 -0.05 -29.09
CA THR A 370 -41.92 0.65 -28.33
C THR A 370 -42.13 2.07 -28.86
N PRO A 371 -43.35 2.62 -28.83
CA PRO A 371 -43.63 4.00 -29.28
C PRO A 371 -43.17 5.08 -28.29
N ARG A 372 -42.34 4.75 -27.30
CA ARG A 372 -41.87 5.65 -26.23
C ARG A 372 -41.21 6.90 -26.79
N PHE A 373 -40.26 6.73 -27.72
CA PHE A 373 -39.47 7.83 -28.24
C PHE A 373 -40.34 8.84 -29.02
N LEU A 374 -41.38 8.37 -29.74
CA LEU A 374 -42.31 9.26 -30.42
C LEU A 374 -43.03 10.21 -29.45
N GLY A 375 -43.39 9.74 -28.25
CA GLY A 375 -43.97 10.58 -27.20
C GLY A 375 -42.99 11.66 -26.72
N VAL A 376 -41.73 11.29 -26.48
CA VAL A 376 -40.66 12.23 -26.11
C VAL A 376 -40.43 13.26 -27.20
N LEU A 377 -40.33 12.81 -28.46
CA LEU A 377 -40.14 13.65 -29.64
C LEU A 377 -41.27 14.66 -29.82
N ARG A 378 -42.53 14.21 -29.81
CA ARG A 378 -43.71 15.09 -29.93
C ARG A 378 -43.71 16.17 -28.85
N ALA A 379 -43.43 15.80 -27.61
CA ALA A 379 -43.39 16.76 -26.50
C ALA A 379 -42.27 17.79 -26.69
N ALA A 380 -41.08 17.35 -27.11
CA ALA A 380 -39.92 18.22 -27.31
C ALA A 380 -40.12 19.19 -28.48
N LEU A 381 -40.64 18.72 -29.61
CA LEU A 381 -40.92 19.55 -30.79
C LEU A 381 -42.01 20.59 -30.52
N ALA A 382 -43.08 20.21 -29.82
CA ALA A 382 -44.13 21.15 -29.44
C ALA A 382 -43.59 22.30 -28.57
N ARG A 383 -42.68 22.01 -27.63
CA ARG A 383 -42.03 23.04 -26.81
C ARG A 383 -41.17 23.98 -27.65
N GLN A 384 -40.44 23.45 -28.63
CA GLN A 384 -39.47 24.21 -29.41
C GLN A 384 -40.04 24.84 -30.69
N LYS A 385 -41.29 24.49 -31.04
CA LYS A 385 -42.00 24.89 -32.27
C LYS A 385 -41.26 24.50 -33.56
N VAL A 386 -40.58 23.36 -33.54
CA VAL A 386 -39.95 22.74 -34.72
C VAL A 386 -40.98 21.83 -35.38
N ARG A 387 -41.06 21.83 -36.70
CA ARG A 387 -42.06 21.03 -37.41
C ARG A 387 -41.63 19.56 -37.50
N PRO A 388 -42.56 18.59 -37.43
CA PRO A 388 -42.21 17.17 -37.44
C PRO A 388 -41.33 16.75 -38.63
N GLU A 389 -41.59 17.29 -39.82
CA GLU A 389 -40.92 16.91 -41.06
C GLU A 389 -39.43 17.29 -41.08
N GLN A 390 -39.01 18.15 -40.15
CA GLN A 390 -37.62 18.57 -39.98
C GLN A 390 -36.80 17.63 -39.10
N ILE A 391 -37.44 16.69 -38.40
CA ILE A 391 -36.73 15.60 -37.70
C ILE A 391 -37.03 14.30 -38.44
N ARG A 392 -35.97 13.70 -39.00
CA ARG A 392 -36.04 12.40 -39.68
C ARG A 392 -35.48 11.32 -38.76
N ILE A 393 -35.98 10.11 -38.91
CA ILE A 393 -35.59 8.98 -38.06
C ILE A 393 -34.75 8.02 -38.87
N GLU A 394 -33.59 7.63 -38.34
CA GLU A 394 -32.73 6.62 -38.94
C GLU A 394 -32.77 5.34 -38.12
N ALA A 395 -33.16 4.24 -38.76
CA ALA A 395 -33.31 2.93 -38.15
C ALA A 395 -32.27 1.97 -38.74
N THR A 396 -31.38 1.45 -37.89
CA THR A 396 -30.43 0.41 -38.32
C THR A 396 -31.15 -0.88 -38.72
N GLU A 397 -30.57 -1.68 -39.60
CA GLU A 397 -31.11 -3.00 -39.97
C GLU A 397 -31.43 -3.90 -38.76
N ARG A 398 -30.64 -3.82 -37.69
CA ARG A 398 -30.86 -4.60 -36.45
C ARG A 398 -32.12 -4.21 -35.71
N GLY A 399 -32.63 -3.00 -35.97
CA GLY A 399 -33.90 -2.53 -35.44
C GLY A 399 -35.11 -3.34 -35.91
N PHE A 400 -34.96 -4.09 -37.00
CA PHE A 400 -36.03 -4.86 -37.62
C PHE A 400 -36.07 -6.33 -37.21
N LEU A 401 -35.30 -6.74 -36.18
CA LEU A 401 -35.33 -8.11 -35.66
C LEU A 401 -36.73 -8.51 -35.17
N ASP A 402 -37.48 -7.58 -34.59
CA ASP A 402 -38.92 -7.72 -34.32
C ASP A 402 -39.70 -6.92 -35.36
N ALA A 403 -39.91 -7.54 -36.52
CA ALA A 403 -40.46 -6.87 -37.69
C ALA A 403 -41.88 -6.30 -37.47
N GLU A 404 -42.73 -6.98 -36.68
CA GLU A 404 -44.09 -6.49 -36.43
C GLU A 404 -44.08 -5.26 -35.50
N ALA A 405 -43.30 -5.31 -34.41
CA ALA A 405 -43.16 -4.15 -33.52
C ALA A 405 -42.52 -2.95 -34.25
N ALA A 406 -41.47 -3.18 -35.01
CA ALA A 406 -40.82 -2.15 -35.80
C ALA A 406 -41.77 -1.53 -36.84
N LYS A 407 -42.62 -2.35 -37.49
CA LYS A 407 -43.61 -1.87 -38.46
C LYS A 407 -44.61 -0.90 -37.82
N GLU A 408 -45.13 -1.25 -36.65
CA GLU A 408 -46.08 -0.41 -35.91
C GLU A 408 -45.43 0.93 -35.51
N VAL A 409 -44.21 0.88 -34.95
CA VAL A 409 -43.49 2.08 -34.51
C VAL A 409 -43.12 2.99 -35.70
N ILE A 410 -42.66 2.42 -36.82
CA ILE A 410 -42.34 3.18 -38.03
C ILE A 410 -43.58 3.83 -38.63
N GLY A 411 -44.69 3.10 -38.70
CA GLY A 411 -45.97 3.66 -39.12
C GLY A 411 -46.37 4.85 -38.25
N ALA A 412 -46.25 4.71 -36.93
CA ALA A 412 -46.56 5.78 -35.99
C ALA A 412 -45.67 7.04 -36.15
N PHE A 413 -44.38 6.88 -36.50
CA PHE A 413 -43.51 8.02 -36.82
C PHE A 413 -43.95 8.72 -38.10
N ARG A 414 -44.26 7.96 -39.15
CA ARG A 414 -44.72 8.51 -40.43
C ARG A 414 -46.06 9.22 -40.32
N ASP A 415 -47.03 8.63 -39.62
CA ASP A 415 -48.33 9.25 -39.34
C ASP A 415 -48.18 10.54 -38.51
N ALA A 416 -47.10 10.67 -37.74
CA ALA A 416 -46.75 11.87 -37.00
C ALA A 416 -46.01 12.93 -37.84
N GLY A 417 -45.71 12.64 -39.11
CA GLY A 417 -45.00 13.53 -40.03
C GLY A 417 -43.46 13.39 -40.02
N HIS A 418 -42.92 12.32 -39.46
CA HIS A 418 -41.47 12.05 -39.46
C HIS A 418 -41.09 11.06 -40.57
N PRO A 419 -40.28 11.48 -41.56
CA PRO A 419 -39.70 10.56 -42.52
C PRO A 419 -38.80 9.52 -41.82
N VAL A 420 -38.86 8.27 -42.26
CA VAL A 420 -38.08 7.16 -41.70
C VAL A 420 -37.14 6.57 -42.72
N TYR A 421 -35.88 6.46 -42.34
CA TYR A 421 -34.77 5.98 -43.15
C TYR A 421 -34.24 4.67 -42.61
N ILE A 422 -33.87 3.77 -43.52
CA ILE A 422 -33.14 2.56 -43.15
C ILE A 422 -31.65 2.81 -43.31
N ASP A 423 -30.91 2.66 -42.21
CA ASP A 423 -29.46 2.84 -42.14
C ASP A 423 -28.69 1.52 -42.29
N ASP A 424 -27.44 1.60 -42.74
CA ASP A 424 -26.53 0.47 -42.98
C ASP A 424 -27.08 -0.63 -43.92
N PHE A 425 -27.91 -0.25 -44.90
CA PHE A 425 -28.59 -1.21 -45.75
C PHE A 425 -27.62 -2.03 -46.62
N GLY A 426 -27.77 -3.36 -46.61
CA GLY A 426 -26.96 -4.34 -47.32
C GLY A 426 -25.86 -5.00 -46.48
N THR A 427 -25.68 -4.58 -45.21
CA THR A 427 -24.60 -5.09 -44.34
C THR A 427 -25.01 -6.27 -43.45
N GLY A 428 -26.29 -6.68 -43.45
CA GLY A 428 -26.81 -7.70 -42.53
C GLY A 428 -28.18 -8.32 -42.84
N TYR A 429 -28.92 -8.61 -41.75
CA TYR A 429 -30.08 -9.52 -41.64
C TYR A 429 -31.38 -9.09 -42.34
N SER A 430 -31.42 -7.92 -43.00
CA SER A 430 -32.66 -7.45 -43.62
C SER A 430 -32.99 -8.29 -44.85
N SER A 431 -33.95 -9.20 -44.70
CA SER A 431 -34.55 -9.85 -45.86
C SER A 431 -35.30 -8.79 -46.67
N LEU A 432 -35.04 -8.72 -47.97
CA LEU A 432 -35.79 -7.89 -48.93
C LEU A 432 -37.32 -7.97 -48.72
N SER A 433 -37.81 -9.12 -48.25
CA SER A 433 -39.21 -9.34 -47.89
C SER A 433 -39.75 -8.45 -46.78
N HIS A 434 -38.93 -7.98 -45.84
CA HIS A 434 -39.41 -7.06 -44.80
C HIS A 434 -39.49 -5.62 -45.30
N LEU A 435 -38.59 -5.20 -46.19
CA LEU A 435 -38.54 -3.83 -46.69
C LEU A 435 -39.76 -3.46 -47.53
N GLN A 436 -40.34 -4.41 -48.26
CA GLN A 436 -41.64 -4.22 -48.94
C GLN A 436 -42.81 -3.97 -47.97
N ASN A 437 -42.70 -4.45 -46.73
CA ASN A 437 -43.74 -4.30 -45.72
C ASN A 437 -43.55 -3.05 -44.85
N PHE A 438 -42.31 -2.54 -44.80
CA PHE A 438 -42.01 -1.28 -44.14
C PHE A 438 -42.22 -0.14 -45.12
N HIS A 439 -43.25 0.64 -44.89
CA HIS A 439 -43.40 1.92 -45.56
C HIS A 439 -42.28 2.81 -45.02
N VAL A 440 -41.13 2.89 -45.70
CA VAL A 440 -40.03 3.83 -45.39
C VAL A 440 -39.92 4.91 -46.46
N ASP A 441 -39.10 5.94 -46.22
CA ASP A 441 -38.96 7.10 -47.12
C ASP A 441 -37.59 7.14 -47.82
N ALA A 442 -36.56 6.56 -47.21
CA ALA A 442 -35.23 6.46 -47.82
C ALA A 442 -34.42 5.26 -47.35
N LEU A 443 -33.46 4.85 -48.18
CA LEU A 443 -32.42 3.86 -47.89
C LEU A 443 -31.05 4.54 -47.88
N LYS A 444 -30.26 4.28 -46.84
CA LYS A 444 -28.86 4.72 -46.76
C LYS A 444 -27.94 3.60 -47.24
N ILE A 445 -27.08 3.92 -48.21
CA ILE A 445 -26.06 2.98 -48.74
C ILE A 445 -24.80 3.15 -47.91
N ASP A 446 -24.42 2.09 -47.18
CA ASP A 446 -23.22 2.07 -46.35
C ASP A 446 -21.94 2.38 -47.13
N LYS A 447 -21.00 3.02 -46.44
CA LYS A 447 -19.69 3.42 -46.97
C LYS A 447 -18.94 2.25 -47.59
N SER A 448 -19.04 1.04 -47.06
CA SER A 448 -18.30 -0.12 -47.60
C SER A 448 -18.66 -0.42 -49.05
N PHE A 449 -19.89 -0.15 -49.49
CA PHE A 449 -20.30 -0.29 -50.89
C PHE A 449 -19.83 0.90 -51.74
N VAL A 450 -19.89 2.12 -51.19
CA VAL A 450 -19.43 3.34 -51.90
C VAL A 450 -17.92 3.32 -52.16
N ASP A 451 -17.13 2.76 -51.23
CA ASP A 451 -15.68 2.65 -51.35
C ASP A 451 -15.23 1.77 -52.54
N THR A 452 -16.12 0.88 -53.01
CA THR A 452 -15.83 -0.05 -54.10
C THR A 452 -16.07 0.54 -55.50
N ILE A 453 -16.67 1.72 -55.58
CA ILE A 453 -16.94 2.42 -56.84
C ILE A 453 -15.62 2.90 -57.46
N GLY A 454 -15.38 2.49 -58.71
CA GLY A 454 -14.15 2.80 -59.46
C GLY A 454 -13.00 1.82 -59.23
N GLN A 455 -13.23 0.72 -58.50
CA GLN A 455 -12.30 -0.40 -58.38
C GLN A 455 -12.86 -1.57 -59.21
N ASP A 456 -12.03 -2.31 -59.95
CA ASP A 456 -12.41 -3.47 -60.79
C ASP A 456 -12.87 -4.69 -59.94
N ALA A 457 -13.82 -4.48 -59.03
CA ALA A 457 -14.33 -5.47 -58.09
C ALA A 457 -15.85 -5.68 -58.28
N ALA A 458 -16.30 -6.92 -58.08
CA ALA A 458 -17.70 -7.32 -58.15
C ALA A 458 -18.63 -6.52 -57.21
N SER A 459 -18.09 -5.86 -56.19
CA SER A 459 -18.81 -5.00 -55.23
C SER A 459 -19.30 -3.67 -55.82
N SER A 460 -18.73 -3.19 -56.94
CA SER A 460 -19.28 -2.06 -57.71
C SER A 460 -20.74 -2.31 -58.15
N SER A 461 -21.20 -3.57 -58.15
CA SER A 461 -22.58 -3.93 -58.48
C SER A 461 -23.58 -3.75 -57.33
N VAL A 462 -23.16 -3.83 -56.07
CA VAL A 462 -24.12 -3.87 -54.93
C VAL A 462 -24.79 -2.51 -54.71
N ALA A 463 -24.03 -1.42 -54.73
CA ALA A 463 -24.59 -0.07 -54.66
C ALA A 463 -25.60 0.17 -55.79
N SER A 464 -25.31 -0.29 -57.01
CA SER A 464 -26.24 -0.23 -58.15
C SER A 464 -27.53 -1.03 -57.89
N HIS A 465 -27.44 -2.24 -57.36
CA HIS A 465 -28.62 -3.05 -57.04
C HIS A 465 -29.48 -2.43 -55.93
N ILE A 466 -28.87 -1.81 -54.91
CA ILE A 466 -29.60 -1.09 -53.86
C ILE A 466 -30.37 0.09 -54.47
N ILE A 467 -29.75 0.82 -55.41
CA ILE A 467 -30.41 1.93 -56.11
C ILE A 467 -31.58 1.45 -56.98
N ASP A 468 -31.42 0.34 -57.72
CA ASP A 468 -32.50 -0.24 -58.53
C ASP A 468 -33.70 -0.68 -57.67
N MET A 469 -33.41 -1.30 -56.52
CA MET A 469 -34.43 -1.66 -55.56
C MET A 469 -35.13 -0.44 -54.98
N ALA A 470 -34.37 0.58 -54.58
CA ALA A 470 -34.94 1.83 -54.07
C ALA A 470 -35.90 2.47 -55.09
N ALA A 471 -35.51 2.48 -56.36
CA ALA A 471 -36.35 2.94 -57.46
C ALA A 471 -37.61 2.08 -57.64
N THR A 472 -37.50 0.76 -57.50
CA THR A 472 -38.64 -0.17 -57.60
C THR A 472 -39.65 0.04 -56.46
N LEU A 473 -39.17 0.46 -55.29
CA LEU A 473 -39.97 0.68 -54.09
C LEU A 473 -40.41 2.13 -53.91
N ASP A 474 -40.05 3.01 -54.84
CA ASP A 474 -40.31 4.46 -54.78
C ASP A 474 -39.78 5.12 -53.50
N VAL A 475 -38.57 4.73 -53.07
CA VAL A 475 -37.88 5.29 -51.90
C VAL A 475 -36.60 6.03 -52.32
N GLN A 476 -36.26 7.07 -51.56
CA GLN A 476 -35.07 7.88 -51.83
C GLN A 476 -33.79 7.13 -51.45
N VAL A 477 -32.66 7.55 -51.99
CA VAL A 477 -31.34 6.99 -51.68
C VAL A 477 -30.42 8.08 -51.15
N ILE A 478 -29.74 7.76 -50.05
CA ILE A 478 -28.69 8.56 -49.44
C ILE A 478 -27.41 7.73 -49.44
N ALA A 479 -26.37 8.15 -50.15
CA ALA A 479 -25.11 7.41 -50.18
C ALA A 479 -24.11 7.94 -49.13
N GLU A 480 -23.54 7.03 -48.33
CA GLU A 480 -22.63 7.37 -47.24
C GLU A 480 -21.15 7.26 -47.61
N GLY A 481 -20.31 8.02 -46.91
CA GLY A 481 -18.86 7.88 -47.02
C GLY A 481 -18.29 8.29 -48.38
N ILE A 482 -18.94 9.21 -49.10
CA ILE A 482 -18.45 9.75 -50.37
C ILE A 482 -17.18 10.60 -50.10
N GLU A 483 -16.06 10.18 -50.68
CA GLU A 483 -14.76 10.84 -50.50
C GLU A 483 -14.21 11.42 -51.80
N ARG A 484 -14.68 10.93 -52.97
CA ARG A 484 -14.19 11.32 -54.30
C ARG A 484 -15.32 11.78 -55.21
N GLU A 485 -15.01 12.74 -56.08
CA GLU A 485 -15.97 13.28 -57.06
C GLU A 485 -16.49 12.22 -58.04
N GLU A 486 -15.66 11.23 -58.37
CA GLU A 486 -16.03 10.07 -59.19
C GLU A 486 -17.15 9.24 -58.55
N GLN A 487 -17.08 9.03 -57.23
CA GLN A 487 -18.12 8.30 -56.49
C GLN A 487 -19.43 9.09 -56.52
N ALA A 488 -19.38 10.39 -56.25
CA ALA A 488 -20.57 11.26 -56.29
C ALA A 488 -21.22 11.28 -57.68
N SER A 489 -20.41 11.40 -58.73
CA SER A 489 -20.88 11.42 -60.12
C SER A 489 -21.52 10.10 -60.54
N TYR A 490 -20.89 8.97 -60.17
CA TYR A 490 -21.43 7.64 -60.43
C TYR A 490 -22.76 7.40 -59.71
N LEU A 491 -22.81 7.69 -58.41
CA LEU A 491 -24.01 7.51 -57.59
C LEU A 491 -25.17 8.37 -58.10
N HIS A 492 -24.90 9.63 -58.44
CA HIS A 492 -25.90 10.53 -59.01
C HIS A 492 -26.43 10.02 -60.36
N ALA A 493 -25.52 9.65 -61.28
CA ALA A 493 -25.89 9.12 -62.59
C ALA A 493 -26.71 7.82 -62.48
N ARG A 494 -26.51 7.05 -61.41
CA ARG A 494 -27.25 5.81 -61.15
C ARG A 494 -28.64 6.03 -60.55
N GLY A 495 -28.92 7.22 -60.02
CA GLY A 495 -30.22 7.60 -59.46
C GLY A 495 -30.21 7.93 -57.97
N ALA A 496 -29.06 7.94 -57.29
CA ALA A 496 -28.99 8.41 -55.91
C ALA A 496 -29.24 9.92 -55.84
N GLN A 497 -30.16 10.33 -54.97
CA GLN A 497 -30.57 11.73 -54.83
C GLN A 497 -29.67 12.49 -53.86
N PHE A 498 -29.31 11.85 -52.74
CA PHE A 498 -28.57 12.48 -51.67
C PHE A 498 -27.27 11.74 -51.34
N GLY A 499 -26.36 12.43 -50.68
CA GLY A 499 -25.16 11.79 -50.15
C GLY A 499 -24.51 12.57 -49.02
N GLN A 500 -23.64 11.89 -48.29
CA GLN A 500 -22.82 12.44 -47.24
C GLN A 500 -21.42 11.83 -47.25
N GLY A 501 -20.42 12.59 -46.80
CA GLY A 501 -19.05 12.13 -46.75
C GLY A 501 -18.04 13.27 -46.79
N TRP A 502 -16.76 12.90 -46.63
CA TRP A 502 -15.67 13.87 -46.48
C TRP A 502 -15.37 14.67 -47.74
N LEU A 503 -15.87 14.24 -48.92
CA LEU A 503 -15.88 15.07 -50.12
C LEU A 503 -16.58 16.41 -49.87
N PHE A 504 -17.67 16.41 -49.09
CA PHE A 504 -18.47 17.61 -48.81
C PHE A 504 -18.07 18.27 -47.50
N SER A 505 -18.06 17.50 -46.41
CA SER A 505 -17.64 17.96 -45.08
C SER A 505 -17.52 16.78 -44.12
N PRO A 506 -16.54 16.79 -43.19
CA PRO A 506 -16.61 15.94 -42.00
C PRO A 506 -17.78 16.36 -41.08
N PRO A 507 -18.13 15.56 -40.05
CA PRO A 507 -19.07 15.98 -39.02
C PRO A 507 -18.64 17.29 -38.34
N LEU A 508 -19.59 18.21 -38.18
CA LEU A 508 -19.37 19.58 -37.70
C LEU A 508 -20.02 19.82 -36.34
N THR A 509 -19.53 20.79 -35.58
CA THR A 509 -20.32 21.34 -34.47
C THR A 509 -21.54 22.09 -34.99
N ALA A 510 -22.58 22.33 -34.17
CA ALA A 510 -23.77 23.07 -34.58
C ALA A 510 -23.44 24.45 -35.18
N ALA A 511 -22.51 25.19 -34.55
CA ALA A 511 -22.09 26.51 -35.02
C ALA A 511 -21.37 26.45 -36.39
N GLU A 512 -20.57 25.41 -36.62
CA GLU A 512 -19.90 25.17 -37.90
C GLU A 512 -20.89 24.73 -38.97
N PHE A 513 -21.86 23.89 -38.63
CA PHE A 513 -22.92 23.46 -39.54
C PHE A 513 -23.76 24.64 -40.04
N ILE A 514 -24.22 25.51 -39.13
CA ILE A 514 -24.96 26.73 -39.49
C ILE A 514 -24.13 27.62 -40.42
N ARG A 515 -22.82 27.73 -40.17
CA ARG A 515 -21.89 28.49 -41.02
C ARG A 515 -21.69 27.84 -42.39
N TYR A 516 -21.58 26.51 -42.43
CA TYR A 516 -21.46 25.72 -43.65
C TYR A 516 -22.67 25.95 -44.56
N VAL A 517 -23.88 25.82 -44.01
CA VAL A 517 -25.13 26.12 -44.72
C VAL A 517 -25.17 27.57 -45.20
N GLY A 518 -24.76 28.52 -44.35
CA GLY A 518 -24.75 29.95 -44.70
C GLY A 518 -23.81 30.31 -45.86
N LYS A 519 -22.70 29.58 -46.05
CA LYS A 519 -21.79 29.76 -47.20
C LYS A 519 -22.40 29.21 -48.49
N MET A 520 -22.97 28.01 -48.44
CA MET A 520 -23.56 27.31 -49.59
C MET A 520 -24.83 27.96 -50.14
N ARG A 521 -25.42 28.92 -49.41
CA ARG A 521 -26.55 29.73 -49.89
C ARG A 521 -26.14 31.02 -50.60
N LYS A 522 -24.87 31.42 -50.49
CA LYS A 522 -24.35 32.67 -51.07
C LYS A 522 -23.56 32.46 -52.37
N GLY A 523 -23.03 31.25 -52.57
CA GLY A 523 -22.52 30.79 -53.87
C GLY A 523 -23.62 30.09 -54.62
#